data_AF-A0A1J5FSF3-F1
#
_entry.id   AF-A0A1J5FSF3-F1
#
_cell.length_a   1.000
_cell.length_b   1.000
_cell.length_c   1.000
_cell.angle_alpha   90.00
_cell.angle_beta   90.00
_cell.angle_gamma   90.00
#
_symmetry.space_group_name_H-M   'P 1'
#
loop_
_entity.id
_entity.type
_entity.pdbx_description
1 polymer ?
#
loop_
_entity_poly.entity_id
_entity_poly.type
_entity_poly.pdbx_seq_one_letter_code
_entity_poly.pdbx_strand_id
1 'polypeptide(L)'
;MAKFDFEPDLHLNPETNNWEYAYRPYLFVKLGYRHRLSENSIRALIDSGSDHNIFPAELASEIGLDYKKGVKRKTTAVNEYAFIVYGNRVKMEYEGKVVETVIYFGENVKIPVLGRNGFFNYFKKVNFDVKNKNFELIE
;
A
#
# COMPACT_ATOMS: atom_id res chain seq x y z
N MET A 1 -0.17 17.53 10.23
CA MET A 1 -1.28 17.15 9.33
C MET A 1 -0.78 17.25 7.91
N ALA A 2 -0.86 16.17 7.15
CA ALA A 2 -0.54 16.15 5.72
C ALA A 2 -1.82 15.85 4.93
N LYS A 3 -2.03 16.56 3.82
CA LYS A 3 -3.23 16.45 2.96
C LYS A 3 -2.80 16.08 1.55
N PHE A 4 -3.51 15.14 0.95
CA PHE A 4 -3.20 14.57 -0.37
C PHE A 4 -4.47 14.50 -1.21
N ASP A 5 -4.35 14.85 -2.48
CA ASP A 5 -5.44 14.67 -3.43
C ASP A 5 -5.57 13.20 -3.84
N PHE A 6 -6.77 12.79 -4.21
CA PHE A 6 -7.00 11.49 -4.81
C PHE A 6 -6.46 11.49 -6.23
N GLU A 7 -5.78 10.41 -6.58
CA GLU A 7 -5.26 10.20 -7.92
C GLU A 7 -6.33 9.53 -8.79
N PRO A 8 -6.44 9.92 -10.07
CA PRO A 8 -7.33 9.24 -11.00
C PRO A 8 -6.82 7.83 -11.31
N ASP A 9 -7.75 6.91 -11.49
CA ASP A 9 -7.51 5.53 -11.90
C ASP A 9 -8.51 5.19 -13.02
N LEU A 10 -8.00 4.79 -14.18
CA LEU A 10 -8.85 4.51 -15.33
C LEU A 10 -9.38 3.08 -15.21
N HIS A 11 -10.69 2.92 -15.33
CA HIS A 11 -11.32 1.60 -15.30
C HIS A 11 -12.39 1.50 -16.37
N LEU A 12 -12.60 0.27 -16.86
CA LEU A 12 -13.69 -0.04 -17.77
C LEU A 12 -14.96 -0.24 -16.96
N ASN A 13 -15.99 0.58 -17.21
CA ASN A 13 -17.30 0.36 -16.64
C ASN A 13 -17.95 -0.84 -17.36
N PRO A 14 -18.26 -1.95 -16.65
CA PRO A 14 -18.79 -3.15 -17.27
C PRO A 14 -20.22 -2.99 -17.81
N GLU A 15 -20.98 -2.01 -17.31
CA GLU A 15 -22.36 -1.75 -17.73
C GLU A 15 -22.41 -0.91 -19.01
N THR A 16 -21.53 0.09 -19.10
CA THR A 16 -21.52 1.06 -20.22
C THR A 16 -20.47 0.74 -21.29
N ASN A 17 -19.52 -0.15 -20.98
CA ASN A 17 -18.33 -0.45 -21.79
C ASN A 17 -17.49 0.79 -22.14
N ASN A 18 -17.56 1.84 -21.30
CA ASN A 18 -16.78 3.06 -21.44
C ASN A 18 -15.66 3.11 -20.40
N TRP A 19 -14.59 3.82 -20.75
CA TRP A 19 -13.52 4.12 -19.81
C TRP A 19 -13.91 5.30 -18.92
N GLU A 20 -13.86 5.09 -17.61
CA GLU A 20 -14.23 6.07 -16.60
C GLU A 20 -13.11 6.27 -15.58
N TYR A 21 -13.04 7.47 -15.00
CA TYR A 21 -12.08 7.78 -13.94
C TYR A 21 -12.68 7.49 -12.56
N ALA A 22 -12.02 6.63 -11.80
CA ALA A 22 -12.24 6.47 -10.37
C ALA A 22 -11.12 7.19 -9.61
N TYR A 23 -11.46 8.12 -8.73
CA TYR A 23 -10.47 8.85 -7.92
C TYR A 23 -10.21 8.07 -6.62
N ARG A 24 -8.95 7.75 -6.35
CA ARG A 24 -8.55 6.87 -5.25
C ARG A 24 -7.45 7.49 -4.37
N PRO A 25 -7.44 7.20 -3.06
CA PRO A 25 -6.47 7.72 -2.12
C PRO A 25 -5.13 6.97 -2.26
N TYR A 26 -4.32 7.36 -3.23
CA TYR A 26 -2.97 6.81 -3.40
C TYR A 26 -1.93 7.69 -2.68
N LEU A 27 -0.92 7.04 -2.11
CA LEU A 27 0.26 7.68 -1.54
C LEU A 27 1.51 7.11 -2.21
N PHE A 28 2.44 7.98 -2.58
CA PHE A 28 3.75 7.57 -3.08
C PHE A 28 4.68 7.29 -1.91
N VAL A 29 5.26 6.09 -1.90
CA VAL A 29 6.20 5.65 -0.86
C VAL A 29 7.46 5.09 -1.49
N LYS A 30 8.59 5.12 -0.77
CA LYS A 30 9.78 4.32 -1.12
C LYS A 30 10.02 3.27 -0.06
N LEU A 31 10.54 2.12 -0.46
CA LEU A 31 10.89 1.05 0.47
C LEU A 31 12.39 0.96 0.64
N GLY A 32 12.84 0.68 1.86
CA GLY A 32 14.24 0.51 2.19
C GLY A 32 14.50 -0.75 2.99
N TYR A 33 15.58 -1.46 2.65
CA TYR A 33 16.07 -2.60 3.41
C TYR A 33 17.60 -2.56 3.48
N ARG A 34 18.13 -2.55 4.71
CA ARG A 34 19.56 -2.32 4.99
C ARG A 34 20.06 -1.01 4.36
N HIS A 35 20.94 -1.10 3.35
CA HIS A 35 21.52 0.04 2.64
C HIS A 35 20.90 0.26 1.25
N ARG A 36 19.88 -0.52 0.88
CA ARG A 36 19.18 -0.37 -0.40
C ARG A 36 17.85 0.33 -0.21
N LEU A 37 17.53 1.20 -1.16
CA LEU A 37 16.24 1.89 -1.29
C LEU A 37 15.65 1.51 -2.66
N SER A 38 14.33 1.48 -2.77
CA SER A 38 13.66 1.34 -4.06
C SER A 38 14.06 2.52 -4.96
N GLU A 39 14.29 2.23 -6.22
CA GLU A 39 14.75 3.23 -7.19
C GLU A 39 13.62 4.23 -7.47
N ASN A 40 12.43 3.69 -7.68
CA ASN A 40 11.23 4.44 -7.98
C ASN A 40 10.33 4.59 -6.75
N SER A 41 9.51 5.64 -6.78
CA SER A 41 8.40 5.78 -5.85
C SER A 41 7.29 4.79 -6.21
N ILE A 42 6.81 4.08 -5.21
CA ILE A 42 5.75 3.07 -5.30
C ILE A 42 4.43 3.77 -5.01
N ARG A 43 3.50 3.70 -5.95
CA ARG A 43 2.12 4.16 -5.77
C ARG A 43 1.34 3.12 -4.97
N ALA A 44 1.00 3.43 -3.72
CA ALA A 44 0.32 2.51 -2.81
C ALA A 44 -1.06 3.05 -2.40
N LEU A 45 -2.07 2.18 -2.41
CA LEU A 45 -3.45 2.53 -2.03
C LEU A 45 -3.57 2.61 -0.51
N ILE A 46 -4.12 3.71 0.00
CA ILE A 46 -4.54 3.84 1.39
C ILE A 46 -5.87 3.10 1.56
N ASP A 47 -5.89 2.01 2.32
CA ASP A 47 -7.06 1.13 2.43
C ASP A 47 -7.34 0.73 3.87
N SER A 48 -8.37 1.33 4.47
CA SER A 48 -8.83 0.96 5.80
C SER A 48 -9.48 -0.43 5.87
N GLY A 49 -9.86 -1.00 4.72
CA GLY A 49 -10.39 -2.36 4.59
C GLY A 49 -9.32 -3.44 4.65
N SER A 50 -8.05 -3.07 4.45
CA SER A 50 -6.92 -4.00 4.63
C SER A 50 -6.41 -3.99 6.06
N ASP A 51 -6.31 -5.18 6.66
CA ASP A 51 -5.72 -5.35 7.98
C ASP A 51 -4.23 -5.01 8.01
N HIS A 52 -3.52 -5.16 6.89
CA HIS A 52 -2.05 -5.06 6.85
C HIS A 52 -1.57 -4.28 5.64
N ASN A 53 -0.31 -3.83 5.70
CA ASN A 53 0.39 -3.44 4.48
C ASN A 53 0.67 -4.69 3.63
N ILE A 54 0.23 -4.71 2.38
CA ILE A 54 0.39 -5.84 1.47
C ILE A 54 0.97 -5.36 0.14
N PHE A 55 2.13 -5.88 -0.24
CA PHE A 55 2.88 -5.41 -1.42
C PHE A 55 3.22 -6.58 -2.36
N PRO A 56 3.35 -6.34 -3.68
CA PRO A 56 3.91 -7.29 -4.62
C PRO A 56 5.31 -7.77 -4.19
N ALA A 57 5.57 -9.08 -4.33
CA ALA A 57 6.86 -9.68 -3.98
C ALA A 57 8.05 -9.10 -4.76
N GLU A 58 7.84 -8.64 -5.98
CA GLU A 58 8.86 -7.99 -6.81
C GLU A 58 9.49 -6.76 -6.13
N LEU A 59 8.72 -6.01 -5.34
CA LEU A 59 9.21 -4.83 -4.63
C LEU A 59 10.15 -5.19 -3.47
N ALA A 60 10.02 -6.39 -2.88
CA ALA A 60 11.01 -6.89 -1.94
C ALA A 60 12.32 -7.26 -2.65
N SER A 61 12.23 -7.88 -3.83
CA SER A 61 13.40 -8.22 -4.65
C SER A 61 14.18 -6.97 -5.08
N GLU A 62 13.47 -5.90 -5.46
CA GLU A 62 14.06 -4.60 -5.85
C GLU A 62 14.98 -4.05 -4.75
N ILE A 63 14.55 -4.12 -3.49
CA ILE A 63 15.33 -3.64 -2.34
C ILE A 63 16.31 -4.69 -1.78
N GLY A 64 16.46 -5.84 -2.47
CA GLY A 64 17.36 -6.93 -2.06
C GLY A 64 16.91 -7.69 -0.81
N LEU A 65 15.60 -7.69 -0.51
CA LEU A 65 15.00 -8.42 0.60
C LEU A 65 14.52 -9.81 0.13
N ASP A 66 15.05 -10.86 0.79
CA ASP A 66 14.52 -12.22 0.67
C ASP A 66 13.25 -12.37 1.52
N TYR A 67 12.11 -11.94 0.97
CA TYR A 67 10.84 -11.84 1.70
C TYR A 67 10.33 -13.18 2.24
N LYS A 68 10.71 -14.32 1.62
CA LYS A 68 10.26 -15.66 2.05
C LYS A 68 10.82 -16.06 3.43
N LYS A 69 11.85 -15.36 3.92
CA LYS A 69 12.38 -15.51 5.29
C LYS A 69 11.53 -14.83 6.36
N GLY A 70 10.54 -14.02 5.96
CA GLY A 70 9.59 -13.38 6.85
C GLY A 70 8.54 -14.33 7.42
N VAL A 71 7.62 -13.78 8.21
CA VAL A 71 6.54 -14.55 8.85
C VAL A 71 5.47 -14.90 7.82
N LYS A 72 5.39 -16.18 7.45
CA LYS A 72 4.36 -16.71 6.54
C LYS A 72 2.96 -16.54 7.12
N ARG A 73 2.03 -16.04 6.31
CA ARG A 73 0.61 -15.89 6.67
C ARG A 73 -0.28 -16.22 5.46
N LYS A 74 -1.45 -16.79 5.73
CA LYS A 74 -2.55 -16.90 4.76
C LYS A 74 -3.48 -15.70 4.96
N THR A 75 -3.80 -15.01 3.88
CA THR A 75 -4.72 -13.87 3.86
C THR A 75 -5.80 -14.10 2.80
N THR A 76 -6.90 -13.37 2.88
CA THR A 76 -8.07 -13.53 2.01
C THR A 76 -8.46 -12.19 1.42
N ALA A 77 -8.65 -12.13 0.10
CA ALA A 77 -9.22 -10.98 -0.58
C ALA A 77 -10.75 -10.97 -0.48
N VAL A 78 -11.39 -9.85 -0.86
CA VAL A 78 -12.86 -9.68 -0.79
C VAL A 78 -13.63 -10.76 -1.56
N ASN A 79 -13.06 -11.30 -2.64
CA ASN A 79 -13.67 -12.37 -3.45
C ASN A 79 -13.39 -13.79 -2.92
N GLU A 80 -13.11 -13.93 -1.61
CA GLU A 80 -12.74 -15.18 -0.94
C GLU A 80 -11.46 -15.86 -1.47
N TYR A 81 -10.75 -15.21 -2.39
CA TYR A 81 -9.48 -15.70 -2.89
C TYR A 81 -8.42 -15.62 -1.79
N ALA A 82 -7.98 -16.77 -1.30
CA ALA A 82 -6.94 -16.87 -0.29
C ALA A 82 -5.57 -17.03 -0.92
N PHE A 83 -4.59 -16.28 -0.42
CA PHE A 83 -3.21 -16.31 -0.90
C PHE A 83 -2.21 -16.23 0.25
N ILE A 84 -0.96 -16.63 -0.04
CA ILE A 84 0.14 -16.63 0.93
C ILE A 84 0.94 -15.36 0.78
N VAL A 85 1.27 -14.77 1.93
CA VAL A 85 2.14 -13.61 2.06
C VAL A 85 3.18 -13.82 3.16
N TYR A 86 4.28 -13.07 3.13
CA TYR A 86 5.34 -13.14 4.12
C TYR A 86 5.64 -11.76 4.70
N GLY A 87 5.43 -11.63 6.01
CA GLY A 87 5.62 -10.39 6.76
C GLY A 87 7.09 -10.12 7.06
N ASN A 88 7.59 -8.98 6.58
CA ASN A 88 8.97 -8.54 6.77
C ASN A 88 9.00 -7.10 7.25
N ARG A 89 9.97 -6.78 8.11
CA ARG A 89 10.21 -5.44 8.62
C ARG A 89 11.07 -4.67 7.62
N VAL A 90 10.59 -3.51 7.20
CA VAL A 90 11.25 -2.64 6.21
C VAL A 90 11.14 -1.18 6.64
N LYS A 91 12.03 -0.34 6.10
CA LYS A 91 11.85 1.11 6.14
C LYS A 91 10.89 1.51 5.03
N MET A 92 9.99 2.42 5.33
CA MET A 92 9.08 3.05 4.38
C MET A 92 9.28 4.56 4.48
N GLU A 93 9.55 5.19 3.35
CA GLU A 93 9.65 6.63 3.24
C GLU A 93 8.40 7.19 2.53
N TYR A 94 7.83 8.25 3.07
CA TYR A 94 6.73 9.01 2.46
C TYR A 94 6.86 10.48 2.87
N GLU A 95 6.70 11.42 1.94
CA GLU A 95 6.85 12.88 2.22
C GLU A 95 8.11 13.25 3.02
N GLY A 96 9.25 12.59 2.73
CA GLY A 96 10.51 12.79 3.45
C GLY A 96 10.56 12.24 4.89
N LYS A 97 9.49 11.60 5.36
CA LYS A 97 9.44 10.90 6.66
C LYS A 97 9.78 9.43 6.47
N VAL A 98 10.56 8.88 7.39
CA VAL A 98 10.94 7.46 7.41
C VAL A 98 10.31 6.77 8.60
N VAL A 99 9.58 5.69 8.35
CA VAL A 99 9.00 4.82 9.37
C VAL A 99 9.44 3.37 9.17
N GLU A 100 9.59 2.62 10.26
CA GLU A 100 9.92 1.19 10.20
C GLU A 100 8.68 0.35 10.45
N THR A 101 8.16 -0.30 9.40
CA THR A 101 6.87 -1.00 9.43
C THR A 101 6.99 -2.44 8.95
N VAL A 102 5.95 -3.24 9.19
CA VAL A 102 5.84 -4.59 8.61
C VAL A 102 5.06 -4.51 7.31
N ILE A 103 5.59 -5.12 6.27
CA ILE A 103 4.91 -5.33 4.99
C ILE A 103 4.83 -6.82 4.70
N TYR A 104 3.66 -7.25 4.27
CA TYR A 104 3.41 -8.61 3.81
C TYR A 104 3.58 -8.69 2.30
N PHE A 105 4.62 -9.38 1.85
CA PHE A 105 4.92 -9.53 0.43
C PHE A 105 4.30 -10.82 -0.14
N GLY A 106 3.67 -10.74 -1.32
CA GLY A 106 3.02 -11.87 -1.97
C GLY A 106 3.17 -11.87 -3.49
N GLU A 107 3.22 -13.07 -4.09
CA GLU A 107 3.39 -13.26 -5.55
C GLU A 107 2.11 -12.91 -6.32
N ASN A 108 0.93 -13.09 -5.72
CA ASN A 108 -0.38 -12.82 -6.34
C ASN A 108 -0.95 -11.44 -5.96
N VAL A 109 -0.09 -10.51 -5.55
CA VAL A 109 -0.47 -9.13 -5.19
C VAL A 109 -0.06 -8.22 -6.34
N LYS A 110 -1.01 -7.42 -6.84
CA LYS A 110 -0.75 -6.47 -7.95
C LYS A 110 -0.68 -5.03 -7.48
N ILE A 111 -1.61 -4.63 -6.62
CA ILE A 111 -1.70 -3.25 -6.12
C ILE A 111 -1.10 -3.23 -4.71
N PRO A 112 -0.06 -2.42 -4.45
CA PRO A 112 0.43 -2.19 -3.10
C PRO A 112 -0.64 -1.50 -2.25
N VAL A 113 -0.84 -1.98 -1.03
CA VAL A 113 -1.86 -1.48 -0.11
C VAL A 113 -1.22 -1.12 1.23
N LEU A 114 -1.60 0.03 1.76
CA LEU A 114 -1.28 0.52 3.11
C LEU A 114 -2.50 0.33 4.00
N GLY A 115 -2.35 -0.53 5.01
CA GLY A 115 -3.45 -0.99 5.85
C GLY A 115 -3.32 -0.59 7.32
N ARG A 116 -4.25 -1.11 8.12
CA ARG A 116 -4.41 -0.75 9.54
C ARG A 116 -3.21 -1.14 10.40
N ASN A 117 -2.84 -2.42 10.41
CA ASN A 117 -1.70 -2.93 11.16
C ASN A 117 -0.42 -2.78 10.33
N GLY A 118 0.20 -1.61 10.43
CA GLY A 118 1.36 -1.24 9.64
C GLY A 118 1.45 0.27 9.48
N PHE A 119 1.05 0.79 8.32
CA PHE A 119 1.14 2.21 8.02
C PHE A 119 0.22 3.07 8.88
N PHE A 120 -1.02 2.63 9.15
CA PHE A 120 -1.96 3.49 9.88
C PHE A 120 -1.57 3.68 11.35
N ASN A 121 -0.75 2.79 11.91
CA ASN A 121 -0.27 2.86 13.29
C ASN A 121 0.58 4.11 13.59
N TYR A 122 1.08 4.82 12.57
CA TYR A 122 1.82 6.08 12.76
C TYR A 122 0.93 7.32 12.88
N PHE A 123 -0.39 7.16 12.72
CA PHE A 123 -1.32 8.27 12.68
C PHE A 123 -2.39 8.08 13.76
N LYS A 124 -2.71 9.17 14.46
CA LYS A 124 -3.89 9.23 15.34
C LYS A 124 -5.19 9.09 14.54
N LYS A 125 -5.20 9.63 13.31
CA LYS A 125 -6.39 9.60 12.44
C LYS A 125 -5.99 9.61 10.96
N VAL A 126 -6.72 8.84 10.18
CA VAL A 126 -6.75 8.89 8.71
C VAL A 126 -8.15 9.33 8.30
N ASN A 127 -8.26 10.41 7.53
CA ASN A 127 -9.54 10.99 7.12
C ASN A 127 -9.68 10.96 5.59
N PHE A 128 -10.85 10.56 5.09
CA PHE A 128 -11.15 10.56 3.65
C PHE A 128 -12.28 11.55 3.37
N ASP A 129 -11.98 12.59 2.60
CA ASP A 129 -12.96 13.53 2.09
C ASP A 129 -13.26 13.18 0.63
N VAL A 130 -14.19 12.23 0.46
CA VAL A 130 -14.57 11.72 -0.87
C VAL A 130 -15.20 12.82 -1.73
N LYS A 131 -15.97 13.73 -1.11
CA LYS A 131 -16.62 14.84 -1.83
C LYS A 131 -15.59 15.78 -2.45
N ASN A 132 -14.55 16.10 -1.69
CA ASN A 132 -13.47 16.97 -2.14
C ASN A 132 -12.26 16.18 -2.68
N LYS A 133 -12.40 14.86 -2.90
CA LYS A 133 -11.40 13.96 -3.48
C LYS A 133 -10.01 14.10 -2.85
N ASN A 134 -9.93 14.08 -1.52
CA ASN A 134 -8.66 14.15 -0.81
C ASN A 134 -8.68 13.29 0.47
N PHE A 135 -7.50 13.00 1.00
CA PHE A 135 -7.34 12.39 2.32
C PHE A 135 -6.30 13.12 3.16
N GLU A 136 -6.42 12.95 4.47
CA GLU A 136 -5.54 13.56 5.46
C GLU A 136 -4.95 12.52 6.40
N LEU A 137 -3.66 12.69 6.70
CA LEU A 137 -2.93 11.91 7.70
C LEU A 137 -2.61 12.82 8.90
N ILE A 138 -3.06 12.42 10.09
CA ILE A 138 -2.97 13.19 11.33
C ILE A 138 -2.16 12.41 12.36
N GLU A 139 -0.99 12.94 12.72
CA GLU A 139 -0.02 12.39 13.69
C GLU A 139 -0.34 12.75 15.16
#